data_AF-A0A925Q6I9-F1
#
_entry.id   AF-A0A925Q6I9-F1
#
_cell.length_a   1.000
_cell.length_b   1.000
_cell.length_c   1.000
_cell.angle_alpha   90.00
_cell.angle_beta   90.00
_cell.angle_gamma   90.00
#
_symmetry.space_group_name_H-M   'P 1'
#
loop_
_entity.id
_entity.type
_entity.pdbx_description
1 polymer ?
#
loop_
_entity_poly.entity_id
_entity_poly.type
_entity_poly.pdbx_seq_one_letter_code
_entity_poly.pdbx_strand_id
1 'polypeptide(L)'
;MDLAAQREGLLRRDAEWAELASEGREVDRILSYWTEDAVVIPPGLPSIVGKAALRQYVEGSMQIPGFRITWESKDVTLSPDGQLAYMFSRNAVTVSASDGTPITTEGRAVTIWRQEADGEWRCAVDIWNAEPAP
;
A
#
# COMPACT_ATOMS: atom_id res chain seq x y z
N MET A 1 -14.58 20.72 -10.26
CA MET A 1 -13.99 19.53 -9.62
C MET A 1 -13.77 19.87 -8.16
N ASP A 2 -14.36 19.11 -7.25
CA ASP A 2 -14.17 19.32 -5.82
C ASP A 2 -12.94 18.54 -5.36
N LEU A 3 -11.81 19.25 -5.28
CA LEU A 3 -10.54 18.67 -4.86
C LEU A 3 -10.53 18.30 -3.37
N ALA A 4 -11.39 18.88 -2.53
CA ALA A 4 -11.47 18.50 -1.13
C ALA A 4 -12.14 17.12 -1.00
N ALA A 5 -13.29 16.95 -1.65
CA ALA A 5 -13.98 15.67 -1.69
C ALA A 5 -13.13 14.54 -2.31
N GLN A 6 -12.34 14.84 -3.35
CA GLN A 6 -11.41 13.84 -3.93
C GLN A 6 -10.33 13.39 -2.94
N ARG A 7 -9.75 14.32 -2.16
CA ARG A 7 -8.75 13.97 -1.13
C ARG A 7 -9.35 13.08 -0.05
N GLU A 8 -10.52 13.43 0.45
CA GLU A 8 -11.22 12.63 1.47
C GLU A 8 -11.60 11.24 0.95
N GLY A 9 -12.07 11.15 -0.29
CA GLY A 9 -12.37 9.88 -0.93
C GLY A 9 -11.14 8.99 -1.07
N LEU A 10 -10.00 9.56 -1.47
CA LEU A 10 -8.75 8.83 -1.60
C LEU A 10 -8.19 8.36 -0.24
N LEU A 11 -8.22 9.22 0.79
CA LEU A 11 -7.82 8.82 2.15
C LEU A 11 -8.67 7.66 2.67
N ARG A 12 -9.99 7.71 2.44
CA ARG A 12 -10.89 6.63 2.84
C ARG A 12 -10.56 5.33 2.12
N ARG A 13 -10.31 5.40 0.81
CA ARG A 13 -9.93 4.24 0.01
C ARG A 13 -8.62 3.62 0.47
N ASP A 14 -7.63 4.44 0.83
CA ASP A 14 -6.36 3.96 1.39
C ASP A 14 -6.57 3.26 2.74
N ALA A 15 -7.44 3.81 3.61
CA ALA A 15 -7.79 3.18 4.88
C ALA A 15 -8.52 1.83 4.70
N GLU A 16 -9.47 1.75 3.77
CA GLU A 16 -10.14 0.49 3.41
C GLU A 16 -9.14 -0.56 2.92
N TRP A 17 -8.13 -0.13 2.17
CA TRP A 17 -7.05 -1.01 1.72
C TRP A 17 -6.20 -1.51 2.88
N ALA A 18 -5.85 -0.63 3.83
CA ALA A 18 -5.10 -0.96 5.03
C ALA A 18 -5.79 -2.01 5.88
N GLU A 19 -7.10 -1.86 6.09
CA GLU A 19 -7.93 -2.83 6.80
C GLU A 19 -7.91 -4.19 6.11
N LEU A 20 -8.19 -4.22 4.80
CA LEU A 20 -8.23 -5.45 4.02
C LEU A 20 -6.89 -6.18 3.99
N ALA A 21 -5.79 -5.44 3.81
CA ALA A 21 -4.44 -6.00 3.79
C ALA A 21 -4.02 -6.54 5.16
N SER A 22 -4.44 -5.89 6.25
CA SER A 22 -4.20 -6.37 7.62
C SER A 22 -4.91 -7.70 7.91
N GLU A 23 -6.00 -8.02 7.22
CA GLU A 23 -6.69 -9.30 7.38
C GLU A 23 -6.04 -10.46 6.63
N GLY A 24 -5.30 -10.18 5.55
CA GLY A 24 -4.46 -11.16 4.87
C GLY A 24 -5.19 -12.32 4.19
N ARG A 25 -6.44 -12.14 3.72
CA ARG A 25 -7.27 -13.25 3.19
C ARG A 25 -7.82 -13.06 1.78
N GLU A 26 -8.09 -11.84 1.35
CA GLU A 26 -8.80 -11.57 0.08
C GLU A 26 -7.85 -10.99 -1.00
N VAL A 27 -6.97 -11.84 -1.54
CA VAL A 27 -5.91 -11.45 -2.50
C VAL A 27 -6.45 -10.62 -3.67
N ASP A 28 -7.53 -11.06 -4.31
CA ASP A 28 -8.08 -10.37 -5.48
C ASP A 28 -8.57 -8.96 -5.15
N ARG A 29 -9.17 -8.78 -3.98
CA ARG A 29 -9.62 -7.46 -3.50
C ARG A 29 -8.43 -6.59 -3.13
N ILE A 30 -7.39 -7.14 -2.49
CA ILE A 30 -6.15 -6.40 -2.20
C ILE A 30 -5.49 -5.93 -3.50
N LEU A 31 -5.42 -6.79 -4.51
CA LEU A 31 -4.85 -6.46 -5.82
C LEU A 31 -5.67 -5.41 -6.59
N SER A 32 -6.96 -5.24 -6.28
CA SER A 32 -7.83 -4.26 -6.95
C SER A 32 -7.44 -2.80 -6.66
N TYR A 33 -6.69 -2.56 -5.58
CA TYR A 33 -6.19 -1.24 -5.21
C TYR A 33 -4.98 -0.80 -6.03
N TRP A 34 -4.29 -1.71 -6.72
CA TRP A 34 -3.21 -1.36 -7.65
C TRP A 34 -3.70 -1.23 -9.10
N THR A 35 -3.05 -0.35 -9.84
CA THR A 35 -3.15 -0.27 -11.31
C THR A 35 -2.59 -1.54 -11.95
N GLU A 36 -2.94 -1.81 -13.22
CA GLU A 36 -2.41 -2.97 -13.94
C GLU A 36 -0.88 -2.91 -14.11
N ASP A 37 -0.36 -1.70 -14.29
CA ASP A 37 1.04 -1.35 -14.50
C ASP A 37 1.78 -0.92 -13.22
N ALA A 38 1.21 -1.19 -12.04
CA ALA A 38 1.76 -0.72 -10.77
C ALA A 38 3.22 -1.18 -10.55
N VAL A 39 4.02 -0.29 -9.96
CA VAL A 39 5.42 -0.56 -9.59
C VAL A 39 5.54 -0.48 -8.07
N VAL A 40 5.95 -1.60 -7.47
CA VAL A 40 6.20 -1.68 -6.03
C VAL A 40 7.70 -1.88 -5.78
N ILE A 41 8.25 -1.13 -4.83
CA ILE A 41 9.69 -1.09 -4.55
C ILE A 41 9.92 -1.42 -3.08
N PRO A 42 9.92 -2.72 -2.70
CA PRO A 42 10.15 -3.14 -1.33
C PRO A 42 11.62 -2.93 -0.92
N PRO A 43 11.91 -2.76 0.39
CA PRO A 43 13.26 -2.80 0.92
C PRO A 43 13.97 -4.11 0.58
N GLY A 44 15.19 -4.00 0.03
CA GLY A 44 16.07 -5.16 -0.20
C GLY A 44 15.65 -6.10 -1.33
N LEU A 45 14.61 -5.76 -2.10
CA LEU A 45 14.13 -6.55 -3.23
C LEU A 45 14.22 -5.74 -4.54
N PRO A 46 14.33 -6.41 -5.71
CA PRO A 46 14.08 -5.77 -7.00
C PRO A 46 12.66 -5.20 -7.06
N SER A 47 12.47 -4.19 -7.92
CA SER A 47 11.14 -3.65 -8.20
C SER A 47 10.20 -4.74 -8.75
N ILE A 48 8.98 -4.75 -8.26
CA ILE A 48 7.91 -5.65 -8.66
C ILE A 48 7.00 -4.86 -9.60
N VAL A 49 6.84 -5.33 -10.84
CA VAL A 49 6.16 -4.58 -11.89
C VAL A 49 4.95 -5.36 -12.38
N GLY A 50 3.79 -4.71 -12.32
CA GLY A 50 2.52 -5.20 -12.82
C GLY A 50 1.78 -6.15 -11.88
N LYS A 51 0.45 -6.18 -12.03
CA LYS A 51 -0.46 -6.89 -11.12
C LYS A 51 -0.20 -8.40 -10.99
N ALA A 52 0.29 -9.04 -12.05
CA ALA A 52 0.63 -10.47 -12.02
C ALA A 52 1.81 -10.77 -11.06
N ALA A 53 2.85 -9.95 -11.07
CA ALA A 53 3.98 -10.10 -10.16
C ALA A 53 3.59 -9.71 -8.71
N LEU A 54 2.73 -8.69 -8.57
CA LEU A 54 2.19 -8.29 -7.27
C LEU A 54 1.34 -9.37 -6.61
N ARG A 55 0.59 -10.17 -7.40
CA ARG A 55 -0.14 -11.32 -6.86
C ARG A 55 0.81 -12.28 -6.14
N GLN A 56 1.89 -12.67 -6.79
CA GLN A 56 2.86 -13.60 -6.22
C GLN A 56 3.49 -13.03 -4.94
N TYR A 57 3.77 -11.72 -4.93
CA TYR A 57 4.30 -11.03 -3.77
C TYR A 57 3.33 -11.01 -2.58
N VAL A 58 2.05 -10.70 -2.83
CA VAL A 58 1.00 -10.67 -1.81
C VAL A 58 0.75 -12.08 -1.25
N GLU A 59 0.59 -13.07 -2.14
CA GLU A 59 0.40 -14.48 -1.74
C GLU A 59 1.59 -15.01 -0.94
N GLY A 60 2.82 -14.69 -1.36
CA GLY A 60 4.03 -15.04 -0.62
C GLY A 60 4.09 -14.38 0.76
N SER A 61 3.67 -13.12 0.88
CA SER A 61 3.63 -12.41 2.17
C SER A 61 2.64 -13.05 3.15
N MET A 62 1.47 -13.48 2.66
CA MET A 62 0.46 -14.18 3.47
C MET A 62 0.92 -15.55 4.00
N GLN A 63 1.94 -16.15 3.38
CA GLN A 63 2.53 -17.41 3.85
C GLN A 63 3.58 -17.20 4.95
N ILE A 64 4.02 -15.97 5.19
CA ILE A 64 4.97 -15.66 6.26
C ILE A 64 4.25 -15.80 7.61
N PRO A 65 4.75 -16.64 8.54
CA PRO A 65 4.13 -16.83 9.85
C PRO A 65 3.93 -15.50 10.59
N GLY A 66 2.72 -15.27 11.09
CA GLY A 66 2.38 -14.06 11.84
C GLY A 66 2.38 -12.78 11.02
N PHE A 67 2.45 -12.86 9.68
CA PHE A 67 2.44 -11.69 8.82
C PHE A 67 1.20 -10.83 9.06
N ARG A 68 1.43 -9.56 9.34
CA ARG A 68 0.42 -8.53 9.41
C ARG A 68 1.03 -7.21 8.97
N ILE A 69 0.30 -6.45 8.17
CA ILE A 69 0.70 -5.11 7.78
C ILE A 69 -0.42 -4.12 8.15
N THR A 70 -0.04 -2.95 8.63
CA THR A 70 -0.93 -1.82 8.87
C THR A 70 -0.27 -0.54 8.37
N TRP A 71 -1.05 0.43 7.90
CA TRP A 71 -0.54 1.76 7.60
C TRP A 71 -1.58 2.84 7.85
N GLU A 72 -1.11 4.07 8.01
CA GLU A 72 -1.94 5.26 8.15
C GLU A 72 -1.36 6.39 7.27
N SER A 73 -2.21 6.97 6.42
CA SER A 73 -1.92 8.17 5.61
C SER A 73 -2.69 9.37 6.17
N LYS A 74 -2.06 10.55 6.19
CA LYS A 74 -2.68 11.76 6.77
C LYS A 74 -2.98 12.87 5.79
N ASP A 75 -2.25 12.93 4.67
CA ASP A 75 -2.36 14.01 3.70
C ASP A 75 -2.30 13.49 2.26
N VAL A 76 -3.16 14.05 1.41
CA VAL A 76 -3.20 13.80 -0.03
C VAL A 76 -2.81 15.07 -0.77
N THR A 77 -1.74 14.97 -1.57
CA THR A 77 -1.40 16.02 -2.53
C THR A 77 -1.87 15.61 -3.92
N LEU A 78 -2.87 16.32 -4.46
CA LEU A 78 -3.38 16.12 -5.81
C LEU A 78 -2.59 16.93 -6.84
N SER A 79 -2.46 16.40 -8.05
CA SER A 79 -2.04 17.15 -9.24
C SER A 79 -3.07 18.22 -9.61
N PRO A 80 -2.69 19.27 -10.38
CA PRO A 80 -3.62 20.33 -10.78
C PRO A 80 -4.83 19.86 -11.58
N ASP A 81 -4.68 18.76 -12.33
CA ASP A 81 -5.76 18.13 -13.10
C ASP A 81 -6.60 17.14 -12.27
N GLY A 82 -6.22 16.86 -11.02
CA GLY A 82 -6.91 15.95 -10.11
C GLY A 82 -6.86 14.47 -10.51
N GLN A 83 -5.96 14.07 -11.41
CA GLN A 83 -5.85 12.69 -11.90
C GLN A 83 -4.72 11.88 -11.24
N LEU A 84 -3.78 12.56 -10.59
CA LEU A 84 -2.70 11.95 -9.84
C LEU A 84 -2.69 12.48 -8.41
N ALA A 85 -2.24 11.65 -7.48
CA ALA A 85 -2.02 12.04 -6.12
C ALA A 85 -0.77 11.36 -5.54
N TYR A 86 -0.16 11.97 -4.53
CA TYR A 86 0.76 11.24 -3.66
C TYR A 86 0.38 11.41 -2.19
N MET A 87 0.74 10.42 -1.39
CA MET A 87 0.59 10.41 0.06
C MET A 87 1.86 9.92 0.74
N PHE A 88 2.10 10.44 1.94
CA PHE A 88 3.05 9.85 2.88
C PHE A 88 2.27 9.05 3.91
N SER A 89 2.78 7.87 4.26
CA SER A 89 2.21 7.03 5.30
C SER A 89 3.29 6.54 6.26
N ARG A 90 2.85 6.16 7.46
CA ARG A 90 3.62 5.31 8.38
C ARG A 90 3.03 3.93 8.32
N ASN A 91 3.87 2.91 8.25
CA ASN A 91 3.45 1.52 8.20
C ASN A 91 4.17 0.68 9.25
N ALA A 92 3.54 -0.41 9.66
CA ALA A 92 4.14 -1.40 10.53
C ALA A 92 3.95 -2.77 9.89
N VAL A 93 5.01 -3.56 9.85
CA VAL A 93 4.98 -4.96 9.41
C VAL A 93 5.36 -5.83 10.59
N THR A 94 4.47 -6.72 10.99
CA THR A 94 4.71 -7.73 12.01
C THR A 94 4.86 -9.10 11.36
N VAL A 95 5.85 -9.88 11.82
CA VAL A 95 6.05 -11.29 11.47
C VAL A 95 6.40 -12.08 12.73
N SER A 96 6.21 -13.39 12.72
CA SER A 96 6.67 -14.27 13.79
C SER A 96 8.10 -14.72 13.55
N ALA A 97 8.95 -14.60 14.58
CA ALA A 97 10.25 -15.24 14.65
C ALA A 97 10.13 -16.77 14.69
N SER A 98 11.27 -17.47 14.56
CA SER A 98 11.30 -18.94 14.61
C SER A 98 10.81 -19.54 15.93
N ASP A 99 10.89 -18.78 17.02
CA ASP A 99 10.38 -19.17 18.34
C ASP A 99 8.91 -18.74 18.58
N GLY A 100 8.26 -18.16 17.57
CA GLY A 100 6.88 -17.66 17.63
C GLY A 100 6.75 -16.21 18.14
N THR A 101 7.83 -15.58 18.60
CA THR A 101 7.80 -14.20 19.09
C THR A 101 7.44 -13.23 17.95
N PRO A 102 6.46 -12.33 18.12
CA PRO A 102 6.17 -11.31 17.12
C PRO A 102 7.28 -10.25 17.07
N ILE A 103 7.75 -9.95 15.86
CA ILE A 103 8.70 -8.89 15.55
C ILE A 103 7.99 -7.87 14.66
N THR A 104 7.93 -6.62 15.11
CA THR A 104 7.36 -5.50 14.36
C THR A 104 8.48 -4.58 13.85
N THR A 105 8.41 -4.24 12.57
CA THR A 105 9.27 -3.24 11.93
C THR A 105 8.41 -2.04 11.53
N GLU A 106 8.74 -0.88 12.09
CA GLU A 106 8.13 0.41 11.72
C GLU A 106 8.78 0.96 10.45
N GLY A 107 7.96 1.57 9.61
CA GLY A 107 8.34 2.09 8.32
C GLY A 107 7.58 3.35 7.95
N ARG A 108 8.03 3.94 6.84
CA ARG A 108 7.39 5.07 6.16
C ARG A 108 7.33 4.79 4.68
N ALA A 109 6.26 5.23 4.04
CA ALA A 109 6.04 5.00 2.63
C ALA A 109 5.66 6.27 1.88
N VAL A 110 5.85 6.21 0.57
CA VAL A 110 5.23 7.10 -0.41
C VAL A 110 4.42 6.24 -1.36
N THR A 111 3.14 6.59 -1.51
CA THR A 111 2.30 6.01 -2.56
C THR A 111 1.93 7.08 -3.56
N ILE A 112 1.94 6.73 -4.84
CA ILE A 112 1.40 7.54 -5.93
C ILE A 112 0.15 6.84 -6.44
N TRP A 113 -0.96 7.57 -6.44
CA TRP A 113 -2.26 7.11 -6.91
C TRP A 113 -2.62 7.77 -8.22
N ARG A 114 -3.29 7.04 -9.09
CA ARG A 114 -3.84 7.49 -10.37
C ARG A 114 -5.33 7.20 -10.40
N GLN A 115 -6.11 8.17 -10.84
CA GLN A 115 -7.52 7.94 -11.14
C GLN A 115 -7.60 7.29 -12.53
N GLU A 116 -8.15 6.08 -12.59
CA GLU A 116 -8.30 5.33 -13.83
C GLU A 116 -9.53 5.80 -14.62
N ALA A 117 -9.67 5.32 -15.85
CA ALA A 117 -10.76 5.72 -16.75
C ALA A 117 -12.17 5.36 -16.24
N ASP A 118 -12.28 4.40 -15.31
CA ASP A 118 -13.52 4.04 -14.62
C ASP A 118 -13.84 4.96 -13.42
N GLY A 119 -12.99 5.95 -13.16
CA GLY A 119 -13.14 6.91 -12.06
C GLY A 119 -12.59 6.42 -10.72
N GLU A 120 -12.11 5.18 -10.64
CA GLU A 120 -11.55 4.62 -9.41
C GLU A 120 -10.08 5.01 -9.24
N TRP A 121 -9.71 5.37 -8.01
CA TRP A 121 -8.31 5.60 -7.66
C TRP A 121 -7.58 4.28 -7.46
N ARG A 122 -6.39 4.14 -8.04
CA ARG A 122 -5.54 2.98 -7.83
C ARG A 122 -4.09 3.40 -7.63
N CYS A 123 -3.39 2.69 -6.74
CA CYS A 123 -1.98 2.89 -6.49
C CYS A 123 -1.17 2.47 -7.73
N ALA A 124 -0.39 3.40 -8.26
CA ALA A 124 0.49 3.21 -9.41
C ALA A 124 1.94 2.99 -8.98
N VAL A 125 2.38 3.62 -7.89
CA VAL A 125 3.72 3.43 -7.33
C VAL A 125 3.62 3.32 -5.81
N ASP A 126 4.29 2.33 -5.24
CA ASP A 126 4.43 2.16 -3.80
C ASP A 126 5.89 1.87 -3.45
N ILE A 127 6.44 2.67 -2.54
CA ILE A 127 7.79 2.50 -2.03
C ILE A 127 7.80 2.80 -0.54
N TRP A 128 8.46 1.95 0.23
CA TRP A 128 8.66 2.16 1.66
C TRP A 128 10.09 1.86 2.09
N ASN A 129 10.46 2.40 3.24
CA ASN A 129 11.70 2.09 3.95
C ASN A 129 11.45 2.06 5.45
N ALA A 130 12.43 1.56 6.20
CA ALA A 130 12.39 1.56 7.66
C ALA A 130 12.41 2.99 8.20
N GLU A 131 11.71 3.21 9.31
CA GLU A 131 11.91 4.42 10.09
C GLU A 131 13.34 4.45 10.67
N PRO A 132 13.95 5.64 10.82
CA PRO A 132 15.23 5.75 11.46
C PRO A 132 15.09 5.32 12.93
N ALA A 133 16.17 4.75 13.46
CA ALA A 133 16.27 4.54 14.90
C ALA A 133 16.12 5.89 15.64
N PRO A 134 15.49 5.90 16.82
CA PRO A 134 15.39 7.09 17.66
C PRO A 134 16.74 7.76 17.96
#